data_AF-A0A8C9NW87-F1
#
_entry.id   AF-A0A8C9NW87-F1
#
_cell.length_a   1.000
_cell.length_b   1.000
_cell.length_c   1.000
_cell.angle_alpha   90.00
_cell.angle_beta   90.00
_cell.angle_gamma   90.00
#
_symmetry.space_group_name_H-M   'P 1'
#
loop_
_entity.id
_entity.type
_entity.pdbx_description
1 polymer ?
#
loop_
_entity_poly.entity_id
_entity_poly.type
_entity_poly.pdbx_seq_one_letter_code
_entity_poly.pdbx_strand_id
1 'polypeptide(L)'
;MDGSTNHISIVTLNVNGLNSPIKRHRLVSWIKKTNPTICCLQETHLIGKDIHRLKVKGWEKIYHAHGPRKQAGVAILISNKIDFKTKLIKRDKEGHYILLKGTIHQQDITIINIYAPNNGAATFIKQILLKFKNQIDHNTIIMGDFNTPLSPLDRSSKQKLNKETIELNITINNLDLTDIYRIYQPSSNGYTFFSTHCLLSGWYDASLTFCPSPRSLSLPLLGAIFLPQKKILRRRLFEIALYQEYFLSSSPSFLLKPSRNIF
;
A
#
# COMPACT_ATOMS: atom_id res chain seq x y z
N MET A 1 -25.12 -14.12 -21.91
CA MET A 1 -25.14 -13.45 -20.59
C MET A 1 -23.70 -13.47 -20.09
N ASP A 2 -23.00 -12.34 -20.10
CA ASP A 2 -21.61 -12.32 -19.65
C ASP A 2 -21.59 -12.59 -18.13
N GLY A 3 -20.78 -13.57 -17.73
CA GLY A 3 -20.58 -13.92 -16.34
C GLY A 3 -19.53 -13.02 -15.69
N SER A 4 -19.68 -11.69 -15.79
CA SER A 4 -18.85 -10.74 -15.05
C SER A 4 -19.14 -10.88 -13.56
N THR A 5 -18.29 -11.67 -12.91
CA THR A 5 -18.20 -11.68 -11.47
C THR A 5 -17.82 -10.26 -11.01
N ASN A 6 -18.66 -9.65 -10.17
CA ASN A 6 -18.49 -8.31 -9.61
C ASN A 6 -17.32 -8.24 -8.61
N HIS A 7 -16.12 -8.64 -9.03
CA HIS A 7 -14.93 -8.56 -8.20
C HIS A 7 -14.30 -7.17 -8.33
N ILE A 8 -14.20 -6.49 -7.19
CA ILE A 8 -13.47 -5.23 -7.07
C ILE A 8 -12.02 -5.58 -6.79
N SER A 9 -11.15 -5.36 -7.78
CA SER A 9 -9.71 -5.55 -7.61
C SER A 9 -9.06 -4.30 -7.03
N ILE A 10 -8.31 -4.46 -5.93
CA ILE A 10 -7.63 -3.34 -5.27
C ILE A 10 -6.14 -3.62 -5.18
N VAL A 11 -5.34 -2.62 -5.57
CA VAL A 11 -3.89 -2.68 -5.49
C VAL A 11 -3.34 -1.46 -4.75
N THR A 12 -2.28 -1.67 -3.97
CA THR A 12 -1.47 -0.60 -3.37
C THR A 12 -0.01 -0.73 -3.83
N LEU A 13 0.64 0.41 -4.10
CA LEU A 13 2.01 0.46 -4.61
C LEU A 13 2.73 1.73 -4.13
N ASN A 14 3.86 1.58 -3.44
CA ASN A 14 4.80 2.68 -3.25
C ASN A 14 5.58 2.89 -4.55
N VAL A 15 5.42 4.06 -5.17
CA VAL A 15 6.03 4.35 -6.46
C VAL A 15 7.38 5.05 -6.35
N ASN A 16 7.82 5.52 -5.18
CA ASN A 16 9.11 6.20 -4.99
C ASN A 16 9.37 7.33 -6.02
N GLY A 17 8.41 8.22 -6.17
CA GLY A 17 8.47 9.43 -7.00
C GLY A 17 7.96 9.27 -8.43
N LEU A 18 7.11 10.20 -8.87
CA LEU A 18 6.53 10.26 -10.22
C LEU A 18 6.94 11.52 -10.99
N ASN A 19 8.03 12.16 -10.59
CA ASN A 19 8.55 13.35 -11.27
C ASN A 19 9.12 13.02 -12.67
N SER A 20 9.69 11.83 -12.87
CA SER A 20 10.24 11.39 -14.17
C SER A 20 9.13 10.98 -15.16
N PRO A 21 9.11 11.52 -16.39
CA PRO A 21 8.15 11.10 -17.44
C PRO A 21 8.23 9.61 -17.77
N ILE A 22 9.43 9.03 -17.82
CA ILE A 22 9.65 7.61 -18.13
C ILE A 22 8.98 6.74 -17.07
N LYS A 23 9.14 7.11 -15.80
CA LYS A 23 8.54 6.39 -14.67
C LYS A 23 7.02 6.48 -14.67
N ARG A 24 6.46 7.65 -14.99
CA ARG A 24 5.01 7.82 -15.18
C ARG A 24 4.49 6.93 -16.31
N HIS A 25 5.19 6.88 -17.44
CA HIS A 25 4.81 6.01 -18.56
C HIS A 25 4.81 4.52 -18.17
N ARG A 26 5.84 4.07 -17.46
CA ARG A 26 5.90 2.68 -16.96
C ARG A 26 4.76 2.37 -16.00
N LEU A 27 4.50 3.26 -15.03
CA LEU A 27 3.36 3.11 -14.11
C LEU A 27 2.04 3.02 -14.88
N VAL A 28 1.81 3.89 -15.86
CA VAL A 28 0.58 3.88 -16.69
C VAL A 28 0.44 2.55 -17.42
N SER A 29 1.52 2.06 -18.03
CA SER A 29 1.53 0.76 -18.73
C SER A 29 1.26 -0.40 -17.77
N TRP A 30 1.83 -0.37 -16.57
CA TRP A 30 1.59 -1.36 -15.53
C TRP A 30 0.13 -1.34 -15.05
N ILE A 31 -0.46 -0.16 -14.77
CA ILE A 31 -1.87 -0.03 -14.37
C ILE A 31 -2.79 -0.59 -15.46
N LYS A 32 -2.50 -0.29 -16.74
CA LYS A 32 -3.29 -0.83 -17.86
C LYS A 32 -3.20 -2.35 -17.97
N LYS A 33 -2.01 -2.92 -17.73
CA LYS A 33 -1.77 -4.37 -17.79
C LYS A 33 -2.45 -5.10 -16.63
N THR A 34 -2.29 -4.61 -15.41
CA THR A 34 -2.91 -5.20 -14.19
C THR A 34 -4.41 -4.93 -14.14
N ASN A 35 -4.85 -3.81 -14.73
CA ASN A 35 -6.24 -3.42 -14.90
C ASN A 35 -7.09 -3.35 -13.60
N PRO A 36 -6.55 -2.79 -12.49
CA PRO A 36 -7.22 -2.81 -11.19
C PRO A 36 -8.44 -1.88 -11.11
N THR A 37 -9.44 -2.25 -10.32
CA THR A 37 -10.61 -1.39 -10.05
C THR A 37 -10.22 -0.15 -9.24
N ILE A 38 -9.40 -0.33 -8.19
CA ILE A 38 -8.86 0.75 -7.36
C ILE A 38 -7.34 0.59 -7.24
N CYS A 39 -6.59 1.67 -7.43
CA CYS A 39 -5.14 1.69 -7.30
C CYS A 39 -4.70 2.81 -6.34
N CYS A 40 -4.05 2.43 -5.24
CA CYS A 40 -3.50 3.31 -4.23
C CYS A 40 -1.99 3.46 -4.45
N LEU A 41 -1.52 4.69 -4.58
CA LEU A 41 -0.11 5.01 -4.75
C LEU A 41 0.43 5.75 -3.53
N GLN A 42 1.64 5.41 -3.09
CA GLN A 42 2.40 6.12 -2.04
C GLN A 42 3.69 6.69 -2.62
N GLU A 43 4.25 7.72 -1.96
CA GLU A 43 5.46 8.42 -2.42
C GLU A 43 5.35 8.95 -3.86
N THR A 44 4.24 9.59 -4.22
CA THR A 44 4.13 10.18 -5.57
C THR A 44 5.15 11.31 -5.78
N HIS A 45 5.57 11.99 -4.70
CA HIS A 45 6.46 13.17 -4.69
C HIS A 45 6.00 14.29 -5.64
N LEU A 46 4.71 14.32 -5.97
CA LEU A 46 4.09 15.36 -6.78
C LEU A 46 3.64 16.48 -5.83
N ILE A 47 3.94 17.72 -6.21
CA ILE A 47 3.44 18.93 -5.56
C ILE A 47 2.18 19.43 -6.28
N GLY A 48 1.43 20.35 -5.68
CA GLY A 48 0.16 20.88 -6.21
C GLY A 48 0.18 21.19 -7.72
N LYS A 49 1.21 21.91 -8.18
CA LYS A 49 1.37 22.25 -9.60
C LYS A 49 1.63 21.07 -10.52
N ASP A 50 2.16 19.96 -10.01
CA ASP A 50 2.57 18.79 -10.78
C ASP A 50 1.51 17.66 -10.78
N ILE A 51 0.41 17.80 -10.02
CA ILE A 51 -0.64 16.76 -9.90
C ILE A 51 -1.22 16.37 -11.25
N HIS A 52 -1.48 17.35 -12.12
CA HIS A 52 -2.08 17.15 -13.44
C HIS A 52 -1.23 16.27 -14.37
N ARG A 53 0.02 15.97 -14.01
CA ARG A 53 0.93 15.13 -14.80
C ARG A 53 0.63 13.65 -14.66
N LEU A 54 -0.03 13.22 -13.58
CA LEU A 54 -0.51 11.85 -13.44
C LEU A 54 -1.85 11.71 -14.14
N LYS A 55 -1.85 11.11 -15.34
CA LYS A 55 -3.06 10.82 -16.11
C LYS A 55 -2.99 9.39 -16.62
N VAL A 56 -4.05 8.63 -16.39
CA VAL A 56 -4.18 7.24 -16.85
C VAL A 56 -5.53 7.10 -17.55
N LYS A 57 -5.51 6.83 -18.86
CA LYS A 57 -6.74 6.60 -19.63
C LYS A 57 -7.52 5.42 -19.02
N GLY A 58 -8.80 5.64 -18.70
CA GLY A 58 -9.66 4.65 -18.04
C GLY A 58 -9.65 4.73 -16.50
N TRP A 59 -8.85 5.62 -15.89
CA TRP A 59 -8.87 5.95 -14.47
C TRP A 59 -8.88 7.47 -14.31
N GLU A 60 -9.98 8.10 -14.69
CA GLU A 60 -10.10 9.57 -14.69
C GLU A 60 -10.32 10.13 -13.29
N LYS A 61 -10.94 9.32 -12.41
CA LYS A 61 -11.15 9.67 -11.00
C LYS A 61 -9.85 9.44 -10.22
N ILE A 62 -9.03 10.49 -10.12
CA ILE A 62 -7.80 10.49 -9.34
C ILE A 62 -7.89 11.47 -8.17
N TYR A 63 -7.64 10.97 -6.97
CA TYR A 63 -7.64 11.75 -5.73
C TYR A 63 -6.24 11.81 -5.16
N HIS A 64 -5.77 13.01 -4.84
CA HIS A 64 -4.41 13.24 -4.35
C HIS A 64 -4.42 13.89 -2.97
N ALA A 65 -3.43 13.55 -2.15
CA ALA A 65 -2.96 14.38 -1.05
C ALA A 65 -1.45 14.57 -1.22
N HIS A 66 -0.97 15.81 -1.04
CA HIS A 66 0.42 16.17 -1.27
C HIS A 66 0.88 17.17 -0.22
N GLY A 67 2.16 17.10 0.13
CA GLY A 67 2.82 18.10 0.94
C GLY A 67 3.23 19.33 0.13
N PRO A 68 3.84 20.32 0.79
CA PRO A 68 4.48 21.46 0.13
C PRO A 68 5.78 21.06 -0.59
N ARG A 69 6.42 19.95 -0.18
CA ARG A 69 7.70 19.46 -0.71
C ARG A 69 7.52 18.17 -1.50
N LYS A 70 8.49 17.87 -2.38
CA LYS A 70 8.58 16.62 -3.16
C LYS A 70 9.13 15.46 -2.30
N GLN A 71 8.47 15.16 -1.19
CA GLN A 71 8.93 14.16 -0.22
C GLN A 71 7.86 13.11 0.07
N ALA A 72 6.61 13.53 0.24
CA ALA A 72 5.48 12.65 0.46
C ALA A 72 4.50 12.74 -0.71
N GLY A 73 3.33 12.14 -0.55
CA GLY A 73 2.21 12.27 -1.46
C GLY A 73 1.58 10.93 -1.76
N VAL A 74 0.27 10.86 -1.58
CA VAL A 74 -0.54 9.67 -1.84
C VAL A 74 -1.58 9.96 -2.90
N ALA A 75 -1.92 8.93 -3.69
CA ALA A 75 -2.98 9.03 -4.67
C ALA A 75 -3.91 7.80 -4.64
N ILE A 76 -5.18 7.99 -4.97
CA ILE A 76 -6.15 6.92 -5.21
C ILE A 76 -6.70 7.12 -6.61
N LEU A 77 -6.50 6.12 -7.47
CA LEU A 77 -7.05 6.05 -8.82
C LEU A 77 -8.21 5.07 -8.82
N ILE A 78 -9.35 5.47 -9.38
CA ILE A 78 -10.53 4.63 -9.51
C ILE A 78 -10.84 4.43 -10.99
N SER A 79 -11.01 3.17 -11.38
CA SER A 79 -11.30 2.79 -12.77
C SER A 79 -12.69 3.27 -13.19
N ASN A 80 -12.82 3.70 -14.44
CA ASN A 80 -14.09 4.07 -15.06
C ASN A 80 -15.03 2.86 -15.26
N LYS A 81 -14.54 1.62 -15.03
CA LYS A 81 -15.37 0.40 -15.03
C LYS A 81 -16.44 0.40 -13.94
N ILE A 82 -16.22 1.14 -12.86
CA ILE A 82 -17.17 1.21 -11.74
C ILE A 82 -17.72 2.62 -11.58
N ASP A 83 -19.02 2.70 -11.31
CA ASP A 83 -19.65 3.96 -10.93
C ASP A 83 -19.41 4.25 -9.45
N PHE A 84 -18.19 4.68 -9.13
CA PHE A 84 -17.86 5.19 -7.80
C PHE A 84 -18.43 6.59 -7.62
N LYS A 85 -19.34 6.77 -6.66
CA LYS A 85 -19.88 8.10 -6.29
C LYS A 85 -19.23 8.58 -5.01
N THR A 86 -18.53 9.70 -5.09
CA THR A 86 -17.78 10.26 -3.96
C THR A 86 -18.71 10.98 -2.99
N LYS A 87 -18.60 10.65 -1.70
CA LYS A 87 -19.35 11.29 -0.61
C LYS A 87 -18.48 12.22 0.24
N LEU A 88 -17.25 11.78 0.55
CA LEU A 88 -16.34 12.53 1.42
C LEU A 88 -14.90 12.32 0.97
N ILE A 89 -14.11 13.39 1.03
CA ILE A 89 -12.67 13.33 0.81
C ILE A 89 -11.97 14.11 1.93
N LYS A 90 -11.09 13.45 2.67
CA LYS A 90 -10.19 14.09 3.64
C LYS A 90 -8.75 13.89 3.21
N ARG A 91 -8.06 14.99 2.94
CA ARG A 91 -6.68 15.01 2.47
C ARG A 91 -5.78 15.48 3.61
N ASP A 92 -4.65 14.81 3.76
CA ASP A 92 -3.58 15.31 4.61
C ASP A 92 -2.87 16.50 3.95
N LYS A 93 -2.46 17.48 4.77
CA LYS A 93 -1.72 18.65 4.29
C LYS A 93 -0.27 18.34 3.97
N GLU A 94 0.30 17.33 4.63
CA GLU A 94 1.68 16.87 4.38
C GLU A 94 1.73 15.75 3.33
N GLY A 95 0.58 15.22 2.91
CA GLY A 95 0.48 14.20 1.88
C GLY A 95 0.76 12.77 2.36
N HIS A 96 0.65 12.51 3.66
CA HIS A 96 0.84 11.19 4.26
C HIS A 96 -0.41 10.33 4.22
N TYR A 97 -1.60 10.89 4.06
CA TYR A 97 -2.80 10.07 3.88
C TYR A 97 -3.88 10.77 3.04
N ILE A 98 -4.76 9.94 2.49
CA ILE A 98 -6.03 10.38 1.94
C ILE A 98 -7.12 9.39 2.34
N LEU A 99 -8.22 9.92 2.86
CA LEU A 99 -9.44 9.17 3.16
C LEU A 99 -10.50 9.55 2.16
N LEU A 100 -11.08 8.53 1.55
CA LEU A 100 -12.13 8.65 0.54
C LEU A 100 -13.32 7.81 1.00
N LYS A 101 -14.49 8.43 1.15
CA LYS A 101 -15.76 7.72 1.26
C LYS A 101 -16.56 7.89 -0.01
N GLY A 102 -17.22 6.81 -0.43
CA GLY A 102 -18.14 6.84 -1.54
C GLY A 102 -19.02 5.61 -1.57
N THR A 103 -19.75 5.45 -2.66
CA THR A 103 -20.56 4.26 -2.91
C THR A 103 -20.11 3.54 -4.18
N ILE A 104 -20.17 2.22 -4.13
CA ILE A 104 -20.04 1.32 -5.28
C ILE A 104 -21.25 0.39 -5.24
N HIS A 105 -22.04 0.33 -6.32
CA HIS A 105 -23.27 -0.48 -6.37
C HIS A 105 -24.19 -0.30 -5.13
N GLN A 106 -24.42 0.95 -4.73
CA GLN A 106 -25.23 1.34 -3.55
C GLN A 106 -24.67 0.90 -2.19
N GLN A 107 -23.48 0.31 -2.13
CA GLN A 107 -22.79 -0.03 -0.89
C GLN A 107 -21.79 1.06 -0.54
N ASP A 108 -21.84 1.55 0.70
CA ASP A 108 -20.85 2.48 1.23
C ASP A 108 -19.50 1.79 1.38
N ILE A 109 -18.45 2.46 0.91
CA ILE A 109 -17.06 2.03 1.04
C ILE A 109 -16.21 3.21 1.53
N THR A 110 -15.31 2.90 2.47
CA THR A 110 -14.32 3.85 2.96
C THR A 110 -12.94 3.33 2.58
N ILE A 111 -12.12 4.13 1.93
CA ILE A 111 -10.75 3.79 1.52
C ILE A 111 -9.80 4.78 2.19
N ILE A 112 -8.83 4.28 2.93
CA ILE A 112 -7.78 5.07 3.55
C ILE A 112 -6.44 4.61 2.97
N ASN A 113 -5.80 5.48 2.19
CA ASN A 113 -4.45 5.26 1.69
C ASN A 113 -3.46 6.02 2.60
N ILE A 114 -2.51 5.30 3.19
CA ILE A 114 -1.54 5.82 4.16
C ILE A 114 -0.10 5.63 3.63
N TYR A 115 0.73 6.64 3.84
CA TYR A 115 2.17 6.60 3.75
C TYR A 115 2.74 7.10 5.08
N ALA A 116 3.14 6.17 5.95
CA ALA A 116 3.73 6.49 7.24
C ALA A 116 5.17 7.00 7.06
N PRO A 117 5.63 7.99 7.85
CA PRO A 117 7.03 8.39 7.84
C PRO A 117 7.93 7.26 8.35
N ASN A 118 9.21 7.23 7.94
CA ASN A 118 10.17 6.21 8.37
C ASN A 118 10.38 6.18 9.90
N ASN A 119 10.35 7.35 10.53
CA ASN A 119 10.51 7.50 11.97
C ASN A 119 9.16 7.63 12.65
N GLY A 120 8.93 6.88 13.73
CA GLY A 120 7.69 6.94 14.51
C GLY A 120 6.46 6.41 13.74
N ALA A 121 6.67 5.55 12.73
CA ALA A 121 5.64 5.04 11.85
C ALA A 121 4.45 4.42 12.61
N ALA A 122 4.72 3.57 13.60
CA ALA A 122 3.69 2.91 14.39
C ALA A 122 2.82 3.91 15.16
N THR A 123 3.44 4.90 15.81
CA THR A 123 2.76 5.99 16.52
C THR A 123 1.92 6.84 15.57
N PHE A 124 2.46 7.16 14.38
CA PHE A 124 1.73 7.92 13.36
C PHE A 124 0.47 7.17 12.90
N ILE A 125 0.58 5.89 12.56
CA ILE A 125 -0.55 5.07 12.12
C ILE A 125 -1.59 4.96 13.22
N LYS A 126 -1.18 4.70 14.47
CA LYS A 126 -2.07 4.67 15.63
C LYS A 126 -2.88 5.96 15.75
N GLN A 127 -2.23 7.11 15.60
CA GLN A 127 -2.92 8.42 15.63
C GLN A 127 -3.92 8.57 14.48
N ILE A 128 -3.58 8.14 13.26
CA ILE A 128 -4.50 8.16 12.11
C ILE A 128 -5.72 7.26 12.35
N LEU A 129 -5.52 6.04 12.86
CA LEU A 129 -6.60 5.12 13.20
C LEU A 129 -7.54 5.71 14.25
N LEU A 130 -6.99 6.30 15.32
CA LEU A 130 -7.78 6.94 16.37
C LEU A 130 -8.51 8.20 15.87
N LYS A 131 -7.86 9.02 15.03
CA LYS A 131 -8.45 10.21 14.40
C LYS A 131 -9.66 9.86 13.54
N PHE A 132 -9.59 8.72 12.83
CA PHE A 132 -10.65 8.26 11.95
C PHE A 132 -11.53 7.16 12.54
N LYS A 133 -11.46 6.88 13.84
CA LYS A 133 -12.24 5.80 14.49
C LYS A 133 -13.73 5.84 14.17
N ASN A 134 -14.35 7.03 14.20
CA ASN A 134 -15.79 7.21 13.91
C ASN A 134 -16.10 7.14 12.40
N GLN A 135 -15.08 7.10 11.55
CA GLN A 135 -15.19 6.95 10.11
C GLN A 135 -14.87 5.53 9.66
N ILE A 136 -14.24 4.72 10.51
CA ILE A 136 -13.99 3.31 10.27
C ILE A 136 -15.30 2.57 10.51
N ASP A 137 -15.80 1.95 9.45
CA ASP A 137 -17.01 1.14 9.38
C ASP A 137 -16.66 -0.26 8.84
N HIS A 138 -17.63 -1.17 8.80
CA HIS A 138 -17.45 -2.56 8.33
C HIS A 138 -16.98 -2.69 6.87
N ASN A 139 -17.09 -1.63 6.06
CA ASN A 139 -16.65 -1.59 4.67
C ASN A 139 -15.40 -0.75 4.47
N THR A 140 -14.67 -0.46 5.55
CA THR A 140 -13.43 0.31 5.48
C THR A 140 -12.27 -0.56 5.02
N ILE A 141 -11.47 -0.01 4.11
CA ILE A 141 -10.24 -0.58 3.57
C ILE A 141 -9.12 0.40 3.92
N ILE A 142 -8.22 -0.01 4.80
CA ILE A 142 -7.03 0.78 5.12
C ILE A 142 -5.86 0.11 4.44
N MET A 143 -5.07 0.86 3.69
CA MET A 143 -3.96 0.33 2.92
C MET A 143 -2.87 1.36 2.69
N GLY A 144 -1.71 0.89 2.28
CA GLY A 144 -0.57 1.72 1.93
C GLY A 144 0.69 1.28 2.65
N ASP A 145 1.68 2.16 2.66
CA ASP A 145 3.00 1.85 3.20
C ASP A 145 3.09 2.29 4.65
N PHE A 146 3.17 1.29 5.52
CA PHE A 146 3.11 1.48 6.96
C PHE A 146 4.49 1.70 7.56
N ASN A 147 5.58 1.42 6.83
CA ASN A 147 6.96 1.53 7.32
C ASN A 147 7.23 0.88 8.70
N THR A 148 6.35 -0.03 9.15
CA THR A 148 6.47 -0.76 10.41
C THR A 148 5.95 -2.19 10.20
N PRO A 149 6.66 -3.21 10.67
CA PRO A 149 6.10 -4.56 10.72
C PRO A 149 4.95 -4.60 11.72
N LEU A 150 4.03 -5.56 11.57
CA LEU A 150 2.95 -5.80 12.53
C LEU A 150 3.17 -7.08 13.33
N SER A 151 3.94 -8.02 12.80
CA SER A 151 4.32 -9.27 13.45
C SER A 151 5.83 -9.54 13.33
N PRO A 152 6.42 -10.39 14.20
CA PRO A 152 7.82 -10.79 14.05
C PRO A 152 8.11 -11.49 12.72
N LEU A 153 7.12 -12.20 12.16
CA LEU A 153 7.22 -12.85 10.85
C LEU A 153 7.38 -11.82 9.73
N ASP A 154 6.99 -10.57 9.99
CA ASP A 154 7.15 -9.47 9.06
C ASP A 154 8.56 -8.86 9.05
N ARG A 155 9.53 -9.52 9.69
CA ARG A 155 10.95 -9.23 9.55
C ARG A 155 11.72 -10.53 9.34
N SER A 156 12.65 -10.56 8.39
CA SER A 156 13.52 -11.75 8.23
C SER A 156 14.36 -12.04 9.48
N SER A 157 14.74 -11.00 10.23
CA SER A 157 15.45 -11.16 11.51
C SER A 157 14.57 -11.74 12.63
N LYS A 158 13.24 -11.77 12.44
CA LYS A 158 12.25 -12.19 13.45
C LYS A 158 12.42 -11.49 14.80
N GLN A 159 12.98 -10.28 14.79
CA GLN A 159 13.18 -9.49 15.99
C GLN A 159 11.84 -9.22 16.70
N LYS A 160 11.92 -9.12 18.03
CA LYS A 160 10.79 -8.74 18.86
C LYS A 160 10.28 -7.35 18.45
N LEU A 161 8.96 -7.19 18.46
CA LEU A 161 8.31 -5.92 18.17
C LEU A 161 8.68 -4.87 19.23
N ASN A 162 8.83 -3.62 18.80
CA ASN A 162 9.00 -2.51 19.72
C ASN A 162 7.68 -2.20 20.46
N LYS A 163 7.76 -1.44 21.56
CA LYS A 163 6.60 -1.09 22.38
C LYS A 163 5.50 -0.37 21.57
N GLU A 164 5.90 0.56 20.70
CA GLU A 164 4.98 1.34 19.86
C GLU A 164 4.17 0.46 18.90
N THR A 165 4.79 -0.55 18.30
CA THR A 165 4.11 -1.50 17.41
C THR A 165 3.14 -2.38 18.19
N ILE A 166 3.50 -2.80 19.41
CA ILE A 166 2.58 -3.55 20.28
C ILE A 166 1.34 -2.70 20.59
N GLU A 167 1.52 -1.42 20.94
CA GLU A 167 0.40 -0.50 21.18
C GLU A 167 -0.45 -0.25 19.92
N LEU A 168 0.18 -0.17 18.75
CA LEU A 168 -0.53 -0.10 17.48
C LEU A 168 -1.37 -1.37 17.26
N ASN A 169 -0.82 -2.55 17.48
CA ASN A 169 -1.56 -3.82 17.34
C ASN A 169 -2.74 -3.91 18.30
N ILE A 170 -2.60 -3.45 19.54
CA ILE A 170 -3.72 -3.35 20.48
C ILE A 170 -4.80 -2.42 19.91
N THR A 171 -4.41 -1.28 19.33
CA THR A 171 -5.36 -0.33 18.71
C THR A 171 -6.07 -0.94 17.49
N ILE A 172 -5.34 -1.65 16.64
CA ILE A 172 -5.88 -2.38 15.48
C ILE A 172 -6.94 -3.39 15.95
N ASN A 173 -6.62 -4.19 16.97
CA ASN A 173 -7.54 -5.18 17.54
C ASN A 173 -8.77 -4.52 18.14
N ASN A 174 -8.61 -3.42 18.88
CA ASN A 174 -9.73 -2.68 19.49
C ASN A 174 -10.67 -2.05 18.45
N LEU A 175 -10.20 -1.84 17.21
CA LEU A 175 -11.00 -1.33 16.09
C LEU A 175 -11.55 -2.46 15.21
N ASP A 176 -11.44 -3.71 15.64
CA ASP A 176 -11.81 -4.92 14.90
C ASP A 176 -11.18 -5.00 13.50
N LEU A 177 -10.02 -4.35 13.31
CA LEU A 177 -9.29 -4.36 12.04
C LEU A 177 -8.44 -5.62 11.96
N THR A 178 -8.39 -6.25 10.79
CA THR A 178 -7.58 -7.45 10.59
C THR A 178 -6.70 -7.33 9.37
N ASP A 179 -5.43 -7.72 9.53
CA ASP A 179 -4.49 -7.84 8.44
C ASP A 179 -4.88 -9.03 7.55
N ILE A 180 -5.43 -8.70 6.39
CA ILE A 180 -5.93 -9.68 5.43
C ILE A 180 -4.81 -10.56 4.89
N TYR A 181 -3.63 -9.98 4.66
CA TYR A 181 -2.52 -10.73 4.09
C TYR A 181 -2.11 -11.90 5.00
N ARG A 182 -2.11 -11.66 6.32
CA ARG A 182 -1.76 -12.69 7.31
C ARG A 182 -2.85 -13.74 7.53
N ILE A 183 -4.13 -13.42 7.29
CA ILE A 183 -5.19 -14.43 7.28
C ILE A 183 -4.96 -15.45 6.15
N TYR A 184 -4.69 -14.97 4.94
CA TYR A 184 -4.55 -15.83 3.77
C TYR A 184 -3.17 -16.45 3.63
N GLN A 185 -2.13 -15.82 4.18
CA GLN A 185 -0.76 -16.33 4.17
C GLN A 185 -0.14 -16.33 5.58
N PRO A 186 -0.61 -17.19 6.51
CA PRO A 186 -0.18 -17.16 7.91
C PRO A 186 1.32 -17.41 8.10
N SER A 187 1.90 -18.30 7.30
CA SER A 187 3.29 -18.77 7.45
C SER A 187 4.22 -18.29 6.34
N SER A 188 3.75 -17.40 5.46
CA SER A 188 4.52 -16.95 4.30
C SER A 188 5.54 -15.88 4.69
N ASN A 189 6.79 -16.08 4.25
CA ASN A 189 7.85 -15.08 4.29
C ASN A 189 7.78 -14.12 3.09
N GLY A 190 6.58 -13.76 2.62
CA GLY A 190 6.43 -12.79 1.55
C GLY A 190 6.92 -11.43 2.03
N TYR A 191 8.05 -10.97 1.51
CA TYR A 191 8.62 -9.66 1.80
C TYR A 191 8.38 -8.70 0.65
N THR A 192 8.21 -7.44 0.99
CA THR A 192 7.91 -6.38 0.02
C THR A 192 9.11 -5.44 -0.10
N PHE A 193 9.75 -5.05 1.01
CA PHE A 193 10.88 -4.13 1.01
C PHE A 193 12.24 -4.80 1.30
N PHE A 194 13.31 -4.36 0.61
CA PHE A 194 14.71 -4.72 0.85
C PHE A 194 15.55 -3.48 1.21
N SER A 195 16.25 -3.53 2.35
CA SER A 195 17.20 -2.47 2.74
C SER A 195 18.61 -2.76 2.24
N THR A 196 19.25 -1.79 1.57
CA THR A 196 20.65 -1.88 1.09
C THR A 196 21.68 -1.55 2.17
N HIS A 197 21.31 -0.80 3.22
CA HIS A 197 22.25 -0.31 4.25
C HIS A 197 22.84 -1.42 5.12
N CYS A 198 22.19 -2.58 5.20
CA CYS A 198 22.70 -3.73 5.95
C CYS A 198 23.79 -4.51 5.20
N LEU A 199 23.99 -4.22 3.91
CA LEU A 199 25.08 -4.85 3.17
C LEU A 199 26.42 -4.35 3.71
N LEU A 200 26.60 -3.02 3.89
CA LEU A 200 27.89 -2.38 4.20
C LEU A 200 28.49 -2.73 5.58
N SER A 201 27.68 -3.08 6.58
CA SER A 201 28.19 -3.47 7.91
C SER A 201 28.84 -4.86 7.94
N GLY A 202 28.67 -5.66 6.88
CA GLY A 202 29.30 -6.98 6.73
C GLY A 202 30.58 -7.00 5.91
N TRP A 203 31.06 -5.87 5.37
CA TRP A 203 32.23 -5.82 4.46
C TRP A 203 33.57 -5.63 5.17
N TYR A 204 33.61 -5.65 6.50
CA TYR A 204 34.87 -5.56 7.26
C TYR A 204 35.45 -6.93 7.64
N ASP A 205 34.76 -8.04 7.35
CA ASP A 205 35.30 -9.38 7.56
C ASP A 205 34.99 -10.29 6.36
N ALA A 206 36.04 -10.91 5.82
CA ALA A 206 36.06 -11.93 4.76
C ALA A 206 35.97 -11.45 3.28
N SER A 207 37.15 -11.24 2.71
CA SER A 207 37.64 -11.79 1.43
C SER A 207 36.61 -12.17 0.33
N LEU A 208 36.69 -11.43 -0.78
CA LEU A 208 36.19 -11.74 -2.13
C LEU A 208 35.69 -13.19 -2.34
N THR A 209 34.38 -13.39 -2.24
CA THR A 209 33.69 -14.47 -2.96
C THR A 209 32.30 -14.00 -3.37
N PHE A 210 32.02 -14.06 -4.67
CA PHE A 210 30.75 -13.73 -5.28
C PHE A 210 29.69 -14.73 -4.76
N CYS A 211 28.76 -14.26 -3.92
CA CYS A 211 27.77 -15.12 -3.28
C CYS A 211 26.35 -14.73 -3.74
N PRO A 212 25.60 -15.61 -4.45
CA PRO A 212 24.27 -15.31 -4.94
C PRO A 212 23.21 -15.66 -3.89
N SER A 213 23.12 -14.88 -2.82
CA SER A 213 21.87 -14.77 -2.04
C SER A 213 21.94 -13.55 -1.12
N PRO A 214 21.05 -12.55 -1.27
CA PRO A 214 21.00 -11.46 -0.31
C PRO A 214 20.40 -11.96 1.00
N ARG A 215 21.26 -12.27 1.98
CA ARG A 215 20.91 -12.17 3.39
C ARG A 215 20.85 -10.67 3.72
N SER A 216 19.70 -10.04 3.49
CA SER A 216 19.49 -8.64 3.86
C SER A 216 18.05 -8.42 4.28
N LEU A 217 17.88 -7.76 5.42
CA LEU A 217 16.62 -7.56 6.11
C LEU A 217 15.48 -7.15 5.19
N SER A 218 14.43 -7.94 5.26
CA SER A 218 13.26 -7.82 4.44
C SER A 218 12.06 -7.59 5.35
N LEU A 219 11.36 -6.48 5.13
CA LEU A 219 10.10 -6.15 5.80
C LEU A 219 8.95 -6.63 4.89
N PRO A 220 7.91 -7.28 5.43
CA PRO A 220 6.57 -6.93 4.99
C PRO A 220 5.95 -5.97 6.02
N LEU A 221 4.91 -5.19 5.74
CA LEU A 221 4.01 -5.12 4.61
C LEU A 221 4.13 -3.74 3.96
N LEU A 222 4.44 -3.67 2.68
CA LEU A 222 4.31 -2.44 1.87
C LEU A 222 2.84 -2.17 1.48
N GLY A 223 1.91 -2.58 2.32
CA GLY A 223 0.50 -2.71 1.97
C GLY A 223 -0.25 -3.53 2.99
N ALA A 224 -0.31 -3.08 4.24
CA ALA A 224 -1.21 -3.72 5.19
C ALA A 224 -2.63 -3.34 4.82
N ILE A 225 -3.40 -4.30 4.28
CA ILE A 225 -4.80 -4.09 3.95
C ILE A 225 -5.61 -4.55 5.14
N PHE A 226 -6.19 -3.59 5.86
CA PHE A 226 -7.11 -3.90 6.94
C PHE A 226 -8.53 -3.92 6.44
N LEU A 227 -9.22 -5.01 6.77
CA LEU A 227 -10.67 -5.07 6.72
C LEU A 227 -11.21 -5.34 8.14
N PRO A 228 -12.38 -4.80 8.47
CA PRO A 228 -13.11 -5.18 9.67
C PRO A 228 -13.48 -6.66 9.69
N GLN A 229 -13.35 -7.33 10.83
CA GLN A 229 -13.60 -8.77 11.01
C GLN A 229 -14.95 -9.25 10.45
N LYS A 230 -16.02 -8.45 10.59
CA LYS A 230 -17.37 -8.80 10.09
C LYS A 230 -17.46 -8.97 8.58
N LYS A 231 -16.51 -8.40 7.80
CA LYS A 231 -16.46 -8.52 6.34
C LYS A 231 -15.78 -9.82 5.89
N ILE A 232 -14.82 -10.32 6.66
CA ILE A 232 -14.13 -11.60 6.40
C ILE A 232 -15.09 -12.79 6.52
N LEU A 233 -16.03 -12.72 7.47
CA LEU A 233 -17.05 -13.75 7.68
C LEU A 233 -18.08 -13.87 6.52
N ARG A 234 -18.20 -12.85 5.65
CA ARG A 234 -19.26 -12.77 4.63
C ARG A 234 -18.88 -13.20 3.21
N ARG A 235 -17.68 -13.77 2.95
CA ARG A 235 -17.25 -14.29 1.62
C ARG A 235 -17.73 -13.44 0.42
N ARG A 236 -17.47 -12.13 0.38
CA ARG A 236 -17.95 -11.27 -0.73
C ARG A 236 -16.91 -10.29 -1.30
N LEU A 237 -16.81 -10.32 -2.63
CA LEU A 237 -16.65 -9.24 -3.63
C LEU A 237 -15.30 -8.52 -3.85
N PHE A 238 -14.25 -8.75 -3.07
CA PHE A 238 -12.98 -8.05 -3.30
C PHE A 238 -11.90 -9.04 -3.72
N GLU A 239 -11.19 -8.75 -4.82
CA GLU A 239 -9.91 -9.39 -5.13
C GLU A 239 -8.80 -8.42 -4.70
N ILE A 240 -7.89 -8.87 -3.85
CA ILE A 240 -6.89 -8.00 -3.24
C ILE A 240 -5.53 -8.51 -3.67
N ALA A 241 -4.82 -7.69 -4.44
CA ALA A 241 -3.50 -8.04 -4.93
C ALA A 241 -2.49 -6.99 -4.47
N LEU A 242 -1.47 -7.43 -3.75
CA LEU A 242 -0.34 -6.60 -3.34
C LEU A 242 0.75 -6.70 -4.41
N TYR A 243 1.22 -5.56 -4.91
CA TYR A 243 2.30 -5.50 -5.88
C TYR A 243 3.32 -4.46 -5.44
N GLN A 244 4.61 -4.83 -5.47
CA GLN A 244 5.71 -3.87 -5.35
C GLN A 244 6.65 -4.02 -6.55
N GLU A 245 6.94 -2.89 -7.19
CA GLU A 245 7.89 -2.81 -8.30
C GLU A 245 9.05 -1.89 -7.89
N TYR A 246 10.27 -2.42 -7.89
CA TYR A 246 11.47 -1.59 -7.75
C TYR A 246 11.69 -0.87 -9.08
N PHE A 247 11.19 0.35 -9.23
CA PHE A 247 11.62 1.23 -10.31
C PHE A 247 13.08 1.68 -10.03
N LEU A 248 14.04 0.75 -10.11
CA LEU A 248 15.45 1.12 -10.10
C LEU A 248 15.67 2.03 -11.30
N SER A 249 16.25 3.19 -11.02
CA SER A 249 16.79 4.08 -12.03
C SER A 249 17.57 3.27 -13.06
N SER A 250 17.15 3.38 -14.31
CA SER A 250 17.98 3.13 -15.50
C SER A 250 18.26 1.70 -15.99
N SER A 251 17.94 0.60 -15.28
CA SER A 251 18.32 -0.75 -15.77
C SER A 251 17.18 -1.55 -16.43
N PRO A 252 17.45 -2.42 -17.44
CA PRO A 252 16.43 -3.00 -18.33
C PRO A 252 15.86 -4.37 -17.90
N SER A 253 16.34 -4.98 -16.83
CA SER A 253 16.01 -6.37 -16.48
C SER A 253 15.17 -6.44 -15.20
N PHE A 254 13.89 -6.81 -15.34
CA PHE A 254 13.00 -7.06 -14.20
C PHE A 254 12.22 -8.36 -14.35
N LEU A 255 12.37 -9.22 -13.33
CA LEU A 255 11.54 -10.40 -13.10
C LEU A 255 10.32 -9.99 -12.27
N LEU A 256 9.15 -9.98 -12.91
CA LEU A 256 7.86 -9.95 -12.24
C LEU A 256 7.66 -11.28 -11.50
N LYS A 257 7.59 -11.27 -10.17
CA LYS A 257 6.96 -12.36 -9.44
C LYS A 257 5.73 -11.83 -8.74
N PRO A 258 4.50 -12.18 -9.19
CA PRO A 258 3.32 -11.94 -8.38
C PRO A 258 3.51 -12.65 -7.04
N SER A 259 3.37 -11.95 -5.92
CA SER A 259 2.89 -12.62 -4.71
C SER A 259 1.47 -13.04 -5.05
N ARG A 260 1.29 -14.35 -5.29
CA ARG A 260 0.05 -15.03 -5.73
C ARG A 260 -1.23 -14.23 -5.42
N ASN A 261 -2.13 -14.14 -6.40
CA ASN A 261 -3.50 -13.65 -6.20
C ASN A 261 -4.03 -14.24 -4.88
N ILE A 262 -4.55 -13.38 -4.01
CA ILE A 262 -5.00 -13.78 -2.67
C ILE A 262 -6.46 -14.24 -2.77
N PHE A 263 -6.80 -15.08 -3.75
CA PHE A 263 -8.11 -15.73 -3.90
C PHE A 263 -7.96 -17.09 -4.57
#